data_AF-A0A0F9D5N3-F1
#
_entry.id   AF-A0A0F9D5N3-F1
#
_cell.length_a   1.000
_cell.length_b   1.000
_cell.length_c   1.000
_cell.angle_alpha   90.00
_cell.angle_beta   90.00
_cell.angle_gamma   90.00
#
_symmetry.space_group_name_H-M   'P 1'
#
loop_
_entity.id
_entity.type
_entity.pdbx_description
1 polymer ?
#
loop_
_entity_poly.entity_id
_entity_poly.type
_entity_poly.pdbx_seq_one_letter_code
_entity_poly.pdbx_strand_id
1 'polypeptide(L)' 'GEGWAVICPHSNTAFLGGEGERDRDNPDGEWAKFINGDLAILKRCDAIFMMSNWLNSKGAQIEHDAAVGFGLEIIYE' A
#
# COMPACT_ATOMS: atom_id res chain seq x y z
N GLY A 1 -25.05 3.91 9.56
CA GLY A 1 -23.67 3.45 9.81
C GLY A 1 -22.92 3.67 8.52
N GLU A 2 -21.80 4.36 8.57
CA GLU A 2 -20.98 4.60 7.38
C GLU A 2 -20.33 3.28 6.94
N GLY A 3 -20.62 2.85 5.72
CA GLY A 3 -20.03 1.67 5.11
C GLY A 3 -18.79 2.10 4.34
N TRP A 4 -17.63 1.57 4.69
CA TRP A 4 -16.38 1.86 4.01
C TRP A 4 -16.10 0.77 2.97
N ALA A 5 -15.80 1.18 1.74
CA ALA A 5 -15.21 0.26 0.77
C ALA A 5 -13.74 0.06 1.15
N VAL A 6 -13.41 -1.10 1.69
CA VAL A 6 -12.02 -1.42 2.06
C VAL A 6 -11.33 -2.04 0.86
N ILE A 7 -10.31 -1.35 0.35
CA ILE A 7 -9.38 -1.94 -0.61
C ILE A 7 -8.13 -2.30 0.17
N CYS A 8 -7.85 -3.60 0.29
CA CYS A 8 -6.57 -4.08 0.79
C CYS A 8 -5.68 -4.33 -0.44
N PRO A 9 -4.82 -3.39 -0.83
CA PRO A 9 -4.00 -3.49 -2.06
C PRO A 9 -3.19 -4.79 -2.09
N HIS A 10 -2.64 -5.20 -0.94
CA HIS A 10 -1.88 -6.45 -0.82
C HIS A 10 -2.69 -7.72 -1.13
N SER A 11 -4.02 -7.69 -0.97
CA SER A 11 -4.90 -8.83 -1.33
C SER A 11 -5.34 -8.80 -2.79
N ASN A 12 -5.38 -7.62 -3.42
CA ASN A 12 -5.71 -7.49 -4.84
C ASN A 12 -4.57 -8.00 -5.74
N THR A 13 -3.34 -7.99 -5.24
CA THR A 13 -2.12 -8.51 -5.90
C THR A 13 -1.60 -9.82 -5.31
N ALA A 14 -2.15 -10.31 -4.19
CA ALA A 14 -1.75 -11.56 -3.53
C ALA A 14 -1.75 -12.79 -4.47
N PHE A 15 -2.66 -12.83 -5.45
CA PHE A 15 -2.74 -13.90 -6.44
C PHE A 15 -1.98 -13.60 -7.74
N LEU A 16 -1.41 -12.40 -7.88
CA LEU A 16 -0.49 -12.01 -8.95
C LEU A 16 0.98 -12.07 -8.50
N GLY A 17 1.24 -12.49 -7.26
CA GLY A 17 2.58 -12.63 -6.65
C GLY A 17 3.41 -13.75 -7.26
N GLY A 18 3.78 -13.63 -8.53
CA GLY A 18 4.97 -14.29 -9.08
C GLY A 18 6.19 -13.42 -8.83
N GLU A 19 7.25 -13.99 -8.23
CA GLU A 19 8.63 -13.47 -8.04
C GLU A 19 8.89 -11.99 -7.62
N GLY A 20 7.89 -11.11 -7.54
CA GLY A 20 8.00 -9.66 -7.39
C GLY A 20 8.38 -9.17 -6.00
N GLU A 21 8.64 -10.06 -5.05
CA GLU A 21 9.33 -9.67 -3.81
C GLU A 21 10.86 -9.69 -3.95
N ARG A 22 11.39 -10.36 -4.98
CA ARG A 22 12.84 -10.53 -5.17
C ARG A 22 13.52 -9.33 -5.83
N ASP A 23 12.75 -8.43 -6.43
CA ASP A 23 13.24 -7.25 -7.14
C ASP A 23 12.82 -5.93 -6.48
N ARG A 24 12.59 -5.93 -5.15
CA ARG A 24 12.21 -4.76 -4.34
C ARG A 24 13.12 -3.54 -4.44
N ASP A 25 14.35 -3.73 -4.91
CA ASP A 25 15.33 -2.65 -5.11
C ASP A 25 15.50 -2.28 -6.59
N ASN A 26 14.79 -2.95 -7.50
CA ASN A 26 14.74 -2.61 -8.91
C ASN A 26 13.63 -1.57 -9.15
N PRO A 27 13.97 -0.31 -9.47
CA PRO A 27 12.98 0.74 -9.71
C PRO A 27 12.12 0.50 -10.97
N ASP A 28 12.59 -0.33 -11.90
CA ASP A 28 11.86 -0.73 -13.10
C ASP A 28 11.23 -2.14 -12.97
N GLY A 29 11.34 -2.73 -11.77
CA GLY A 29 10.88 -4.07 -11.45
C GLY A 29 9.37 -4.17 -11.30
N GLU A 30 8.88 -5.41 -11.21
CA GLU A 30 7.46 -5.68 -10.99
C GLU A 30 7.00 -5.13 -9.65
N TRP A 31 7.84 -5.21 -8.61
CA TRP A 31 7.54 -4.61 -7.32
C TRP A 31 7.21 -3.11 -7.40
N ALA A 32 8.02 -2.34 -8.14
CA ALA A 32 7.80 -0.91 -8.29
C ALA A 32 6.49 -0.60 -9.02
N LYS A 33 6.09 -1.44 -9.98
CA LYS A 33 4.79 -1.32 -10.66
C LYS A 33 3.62 -1.56 -9.72
N PHE A 34 3.71 -2.57 -8.84
CA PHE A 34 2.69 -2.83 -7.83
C PHE A 34 2.55 -1.66 -6.87
N ILE A 35 3.67 -1.15 -6.32
CA ILE A 35 3.67 0.02 -5.45
C ILE A 35 3.04 1.23 -6.14
N ASN A 36 3.39 1.51 -7.40
CA ASN A 36 2.77 2.62 -8.14
C ASN A 36 1.25 2.46 -8.32
N GLY A 37 0.78 1.22 -8.54
CA GLY A 37 -0.64 0.90 -8.58
C GLY A 37 -1.33 1.15 -7.24
N ASP A 38 -0.73 0.68 -6.15
CA ASP A 38 -1.24 0.83 -4.79
C ASP A 38 -1.33 2.31 -4.40
N LEU A 39 -0.30 3.10 -4.71
CA LEU A 39 -0.28 4.55 -4.49
C LEU A 39 -1.36 5.29 -5.31
N ALA A 40 -1.63 4.84 -6.54
CA ALA A 40 -2.67 5.42 -7.38
C ALA A 40 -4.09 5.16 -6.85
N ILE A 41 -4.29 4.02 -6.19
CA ILE A 41 -5.52 3.69 -5.46
C ILE A 41 -5.58 4.51 -4.17
N LEU A 42 -4.52 4.49 -3.38
CA LEU A 42 -4.43 5.16 -2.08
C LEU A 42 -4.74 6.65 -2.19
N LYS A 43 -4.25 7.32 -3.24
CA LYS A 43 -4.53 8.74 -3.52
C LYS A 43 -6.02 9.08 -3.65
N ARG A 44 -6.88 8.08 -3.87
CA ARG A 44 -8.34 8.23 -4.00
C ARG A 44 -9.10 7.88 -2.73
N CYS A 45 -8.42 7.36 -1.71
CA CYS A 45 -9.01 7.05 -0.42
C CYS A 45 -9.12 8.30 0.45
N ASP A 46 -9.93 8.23 1.50
CA ASP A 46 -10.01 9.27 2.54
C ASP A 46 -9.08 8.93 3.74
N ALA A 47 -8.82 7.64 3.97
CA ALA A 47 -8.03 7.14 5.09
C ALA A 47 -7.24 5.86 4.73
N ILE A 48 -6.22 5.55 5.52
CA ILE A 48 -5.48 4.29 5.53
C ILE A 48 -5.42 3.71 6.94
N PHE A 49 -5.53 2.39 7.05
CA PHE A 49 -5.37 1.66 8.31
C PHE A 49 -4.05 0.88 8.31
N MET A 50 -3.21 1.14 9.31
CA MET A 50 -1.87 0.58 9.46
C MET A 50 -1.87 -0.49 10.54
N MET A 51 -1.47 -1.71 10.17
CA MET A 51 -1.27 -2.82 11.12
C MET A 51 -0.13 -2.50 12.10
N SER A 52 -0.18 -3.03 13.33
CA SER A 52 0.83 -2.80 14.38
C SER A 52 2.28 -3.12 13.96
N ASN A 53 2.47 -3.98 12.97
CA ASN A 53 3.76 -4.39 12.42
C ASN A 53 4.15 -3.68 11.10
N TRP A 54 3.49 -2.59 10.70
CA TRP A 54 3.70 -1.92 9.41
C TRP A 54 5.15 -1.50 9.15
N LEU A 55 5.89 -1.13 10.21
CA LEU A 55 7.31 -0.77 10.16
C LEU A 55 8.21 -1.90 9.65
N ASN A 56 7.73 -3.16 9.67
CA ASN A 56 8.47 -4.31 9.16
C ASN A 56 8.26 -4.55 7.65
N SER A 57 7.37 -3.79 7.00
CA SER A 57 7.07 -3.90 5.56
C SER A 57 7.52 -2.65 4.81
N LYS A 58 8.44 -2.82 3.85
CA LYS A 58 8.91 -1.72 2.98
C LYS A 58 7.75 -1.10 2.19
N GLY A 59 6.80 -1.90 1.73
CA GLY A 59 5.61 -1.42 1.02
C GLY A 59 4.71 -0.59 1.92
N ALA A 60 4.41 -1.08 3.12
CA ALA A 60 3.54 -0.37 4.07
C ALA A 60 4.16 0.96 4.53
N GLN A 61 5.49 1.02 4.67
CA GLN A 61 6.19 2.27 4.96
C GLN A 61 6.03 3.30 3.82
N ILE A 62 6.13 2.86 2.56
CA ILE A 62 5.93 3.75 1.41
C ILE A 62 4.48 4.24 1.32
N GLU A 63 3.52 3.36 1.55
CA GLU A 63 2.09 3.73 1.57
C GLU A 63 1.80 4.72 2.70
N HIS A 64 2.41 4.54 3.88
CA HIS A 64 2.31 5.47 5.00
C HIS A 64 2.87 6.85 4.65
N ASP A 65 4.10 6.93 4.14
CA ASP A 65 4.73 8.19 3.72
C ASP A 65 3.89 8.91 2.65
N ALA A 66 3.34 8.15 1.70
CA ALA A 66 2.45 8.69 0.69
C ALA A 66 1.12 9.19 1.26
N ALA A 67 0.50 8.47 2.20
CA ALA A 67 -0.71 8.91 2.88
C ALA A 67 -0.50 10.22 3.65
N VAL A 68 0.66 10.38 4.31
CA VAL A 68 1.08 11.65 4.91
C VAL A 68 1.16 12.75 3.84
N GLY A 69 1.81 12.48 2.72
CA GLY A 69 1.93 13.44 1.60
C GLY A 69 0.61 13.80 0.92
N PHE A 70 -0.35 12.88 0.90
CA PHE A 70 -1.70 13.09 0.35
C PHE A 70 -2.65 13.78 1.35
N GLY A 71 -2.28 13.84 2.63
CA GLY A 71 -3.13 14.41 3.69
C GLY A 71 -4.31 13.50 4.07
N LEU A 72 -4.14 12.18 3.96
CA LEU A 72 -5.15 11.21 4.36
C LEU A 72 -5.21 11.05 5.88
N GLU A 73 -6.34 10.60 6.39
CA GLU A 73 -6.43 10.12 7.77
C GLU A 73 -5.65 8.81 7.92
N ILE A 74 -4.78 8.74 8.94
CA ILE A 74 -3.96 7.55 9.21
C ILE A 74 -4.39 6.96 10.54
N ILE A 75 -4.91 5.74 10.50
CA ILE A 75 -5.39 4.98 11.64
C ILE A 75 -4.39 3.85 11.92
N TYR A 76 -4.10 3.57 13.18
CA TYR A 76 -3.21 2.48 13.59
C TYR A 76 -3.98 1.47 14.45
N GLU A 77 -3.59 0.19 14.37
CA GLU A 77 -4.02 -0.87 15.28
C GLU A 77 -3.58 -0.64 16.73
#